data_AF-A0A3M1PN58-F1
#
_entry.id   AF-A0A3M1PN58-F1
#
_cell.length_a   1.000
_cell.length_b   1.000
_cell.length_c   1.000
_cell.angle_alpha   90.00
_cell.angle_beta   90.00
_cell.angle_gamma   90.00
#
_symmetry.space_group_name_H-M   'P 1'
#
loop_
_entity.id
_entity.type
_entity.pdbx_description
1 polymer ?
#
loop_
_entity_poly.entity_id
_entity_poly.type
_entity_poly.pdbx_seq_one_letter_code
_entity_poly.pdbx_strand_id
1 'polypeptide(L)' 'MTLESTIRAIAGTFILVSLALGYFVSPYWFLFTAFVGVNLLQS' A
#
# COMPACT_ATOMS: atom_id res chain seq x y z
N MET A 1 9.10 9.63 -17.43
CA MET A 1 8.54 8.87 -16.28
C MET A 1 7.61 7.83 -16.87
N THR A 2 7.99 6.56 -16.83
CA THR A 2 7.13 5.49 -17.33
C THR A 2 5.95 5.33 -16.37
N LEU A 3 4.79 4.97 -16.90
CA LEU A 3 3.53 4.87 -16.15
C LEU A 3 3.66 3.96 -14.92
N GLU A 4 4.55 2.97 -14.99
CA GLU A 4 4.96 2.05 -13.91
C GLU A 4 5.56 2.78 -12.68
N SER A 5 6.39 3.81 -12.89
CA SER A 5 7.01 4.57 -11.80
C SER A 5 5.98 5.36 -10.99
N THR A 6 4.97 5.92 -11.66
CA THR A 6 3.85 6.61 -11.02
C THR A 6 2.96 5.64 -10.24
N ILE A 7 2.68 4.46 -10.80
CA ILE A 7 1.89 3.43 -10.12
C ILE A 7 2.59 2.97 -8.83
N ARG A 8 3.91 2.74 -8.87
CA ARG A 8 4.69 2.36 -7.68
C ARG A 8 4.66 3.44 -6.59
N ALA A 9 4.73 4.72 -6.97
CA ALA A 9 4.64 5.84 -6.02
C ALA A 9 3.24 5.94 -5.37
N ILE A 10 2.17 5.77 -6.16
CA ILE A 10 0.79 5.77 -5.65
C ILE A 10 0.57 4.58 -4.71
N ALA A 11 1.00 3.39 -5.09
CA ALA A 11 0.84 2.20 -4.28
C ALA A 11 1.64 2.28 -2.97
N GLY A 12 2.85 2.87 -3.00
CA GLY A 12 3.62 3.18 -1.79
C GLY A 12 2.90 4.14 -0.84
N THR A 13 2.26 5.19 -1.38
CA THR A 13 1.45 6.13 -0.60
C THR A 13 0.27 5.41 0.06
N PHE A 14 -0.38 4.51 -0.68
CA PHE A 14 -1.52 3.75 -0.22
C PHE A 14 -1.17 2.77 0.91
N ILE A 15 0.03 2.17 0.86
CA ILE A 15 0.61 1.37 1.94
C ILE A 15 0.79 2.20 3.20
N LEU A 16 1.37 3.39 3.11
CA LEU A 16 1.59 4.26 4.28
C LEU A 16 0.28 4.70 4.93
N VAL A 17 -0.73 5.06 4.12
CA VAL A 17 -2.07 5.42 4.62
C VAL A 17 -2.73 4.23 5.32
N SER A 18 -2.67 3.04 4.69
CA SER A 18 -3.26 1.82 5.27
C SER A 18 -2.54 1.39 6.55
N LEU A 19 -1.21 1.58 6.62
CA LEU A 19 -0.43 1.35 7.83
C LEU A 19 -0.84 2.30 8.97
N ALA A 20 -1.01 3.59 8.67
CA ALA A 20 -1.48 4.57 9.65
C ALA A 20 -2.89 4.20 10.16
N LEU A 21 -3.81 3.84 9.27
CA LEU A 21 -5.13 3.36 9.65
C LEU A 21 -5.09 2.06 10.49
N GLY A 22 -4.13 1.18 10.21
CA GLY A 22 -3.83 -0.01 11.02
C GLY A 22 -3.48 0.31 12.46
N TYR A 23 -2.72 1.39 12.66
CA TYR A 23 -2.28 1.82 13.97
C TYR A 23 -3.33 2.65 14.72
N PHE A 24 -4.03 3.58 14.02
CA PHE A 24 -4.93 4.55 14.65
C PHE A 24 -6.39 4.11 14.71
N VAL A 25 -6.85 3.26 13.79
CA VAL A 25 -8.28 2.87 13.69
C VAL A 25 -8.47 1.41 14.05
N SER A 26 -7.80 0.49 13.35
CA SER A 26 -7.94 -0.94 13.62
C SER A 26 -6.86 -1.77 12.93
N PRO A 27 -6.25 -2.76 13.62
CA PRO A 27 -5.21 -3.61 13.03
C PRO A 27 -5.66 -4.43 11.81
N TYR A 28 -6.97 -4.57 11.55
CA TYR A 28 -7.47 -5.21 10.33
C TYR A 28 -7.00 -4.52 9.04
N TRP A 29 -6.64 -3.24 9.07
CA TRP A 29 -6.08 -2.54 7.92
C TRP A 29 -4.72 -3.09 7.47
N PHE A 30 -3.96 -3.78 8.34
CA PHE A 30 -2.70 -4.41 7.95
C PHE A 30 -2.89 -5.54 6.92
N LEU A 31 -4.05 -6.19 6.89
CA LEU A 31 -4.39 -7.16 5.84
C LEU A 31 -4.46 -6.48 4.47
N PHE A 32 -5.00 -5.26 4.43
CA PHE A 32 -5.09 -4.46 3.22
C PHE A 32 -3.72 -3.95 2.78
N THR A 33 -2.90 -3.48 3.74
CA THR A 33 -1.49 -3.13 3.50
C THR A 33 -0.71 -4.33 2.93
N ALA A 34 -0.89 -5.53 3.48
CA ALA A 34 -0.23 -6.74 3.01
C ALA A 34 -0.69 -7.15 1.60
N PHE A 35 -1.99 -7.08 1.31
CA PHE A 35 -2.54 -7.35 -0.02
C PHE A 35 -1.93 -6.43 -1.08
N VAL A 36 -1.87 -5.12 -0.81
CA VAL A 36 -1.30 -4.14 -1.74
C VAL A 36 0.21 -4.36 -1.90
N GLY A 37 0.92 -4.70 -0.82
CA GLY A 37 2.34 -5.07 -0.85
C GLY A 37 2.62 -6.28 -1.74
N VAL A 38 1.79 -7.33 -1.64
CA VAL A 38 1.90 -8.52 -2.50
C VAL A 38 1.65 -8.17 -3.97
N ASN A 39 0.68 -7.31 -4.28
CA ASN A 39 0.41 -6.87 -5.65
C ASN A 39 1.58 -6.06 -6.24
N LEU A 40 2.30 -5.29 -5.42
CA LEU A 40 3.50 -4.57 -5.87
C LEU A 40 4.68 -5.49 -6.18
N LEU A 41 4.82 -6.60 -5.46
CA LEU A 41 5.87 -7.60 -5.75
C LEU A 41 5.67 -8.25 -7.13
N GLN A 42 4.43 -8.27 -7.63
CA GLN A 42 4.10 -8.80 -8.95
C GLN A 42 4.29 -7.78 -10.10
N SER A 43 4.42 -6.48 -9.80
CA SER A 43 4.38 -5.39 -10.79
C SER A 43 5.75 -4.85 -11.18
#